data_AF-F6ZK01-F1
#
_entry.id   AF-F6ZK01-F1
#
_cell.length_a   1.000
_cell.length_b   1.000
_cell.length_c   1.000
_cell.angle_alpha   90.00
_cell.angle_beta   90.00
_cell.angle_gamma   90.00
#
_symmetry.space_group_name_H-M   'P 1'
#
loop_
_entity.id
_entity.type
_entity.pdbx_description
1 polymer ?
#
loop_
_entity_poly.entity_id
_entity_poly.type
_entity_poly.pdbx_seq_one_letter_code
_entity_poly.pdbx_strand_id
1 'polypeptide(L)'
;MAGSYPSPKGIHPFLLLALVVGGAVQASKIVGGHEARPHSRPYVASLQLSRFPGSHFCGGTLIHPRFVLTAAHCLQDISWQLVTVVLGAHDLLSSEPEQQKFTISQVFQNNYNPEENLNDVLLLQLNRTASLGKEVAVASLPQQDQTLSQGTQCLAMGWGRLGTQAPTPRVLQELNVTVVTFLCREHNVCTLVPRRAAGICFLGD
;
A
#
# COMPACT_ATOMS: atom_id res chain seq x y z
N MET A 1 48.16 30.79 -52.47
CA MET A 1 48.38 31.24 -51.08
C MET A 1 47.28 30.65 -50.24
N ALA A 2 47.65 29.90 -49.21
CA ALA A 2 46.78 28.98 -48.47
C ALA A 2 45.73 29.72 -47.63
N GLY A 3 44.47 29.28 -47.73
CA GLY A 3 43.37 29.65 -46.84
C GLY A 3 43.00 28.43 -45.97
N SER A 4 43.03 28.64 -44.66
CA SER A 4 42.83 27.70 -43.57
C SER A 4 41.36 27.38 -43.27
N TYR A 5 41.05 26.12 -42.94
CA TYR A 5 39.87 25.75 -42.14
C TYR A 5 40.22 24.62 -41.14
N PRO A 6 39.90 24.77 -39.84
CA PRO A 6 40.25 23.80 -38.80
C PRO A 6 39.18 22.73 -38.52
N SER A 7 39.67 21.63 -37.92
CA SER A 7 39.00 20.40 -37.47
C SER A 7 37.81 20.62 -36.50
N PRO A 8 36.78 19.76 -36.49
CA PRO A 8 35.61 19.93 -35.64
C PRO A 8 35.92 19.61 -34.17
N LYS A 9 35.63 20.56 -33.28
CA LYS A 9 35.70 20.38 -31.83
C LYS A 9 34.45 19.63 -31.33
N GLY A 10 34.68 18.65 -30.46
CA GLY A 10 33.69 17.75 -29.90
C GLY A 10 32.54 18.45 -29.19
N ILE A 11 31.35 17.89 -29.37
CA ILE A 11 30.11 18.30 -28.73
C ILE A 11 30.05 17.64 -27.36
N HIS A 12 29.90 18.45 -26.32
CA HIS A 12 29.73 18.02 -24.93
C HIS A 12 28.52 17.11 -24.75
N PRO A 13 28.58 16.12 -23.85
CA PRO A 13 27.42 15.32 -23.51
C PRO A 13 26.47 16.20 -22.68
N PHE A 14 25.33 16.54 -23.26
CA PHE A 14 24.21 17.07 -22.48
C PHE A 14 23.76 15.98 -21.52
N LEU A 15 24.13 16.16 -20.25
CA LEU A 15 23.66 15.39 -19.11
C LEU A 15 22.14 15.63 -19.02
N LEU A 16 21.34 14.68 -19.51
CA LEU A 16 19.90 14.67 -19.29
C LEU A 16 19.67 14.43 -17.80
N LEU A 17 19.45 15.52 -17.07
CA LEU A 17 18.98 15.51 -15.70
C LEU A 17 17.53 14.98 -15.73
N ALA A 18 17.37 13.67 -15.50
CA ALA A 18 16.05 13.09 -15.27
C ALA A 18 15.50 13.68 -13.96
N LEU A 19 14.62 14.67 -14.10
CA LEU A 19 13.75 15.11 -13.01
C LEU A 19 12.84 13.94 -12.67
N VAL A 20 13.26 13.15 -11.68
CA VAL A 20 12.39 12.22 -10.98
C VAL A 20 11.37 13.07 -10.25
N VAL A 21 10.25 13.36 -10.89
CA VAL A 21 9.05 13.85 -10.22
C VAL A 21 8.59 12.68 -9.36
N GLY A 22 9.07 12.65 -8.11
CA GLY A 22 8.57 11.76 -7.10
C GLY A 22 7.13 12.14 -6.82
N GLY A 23 6.19 11.48 -7.51
CA GLY A 23 4.80 11.45 -7.07
C GLY A 23 4.79 11.01 -5.61
N ALA A 24 4.05 11.72 -4.77
CA ALA A 24 3.85 11.33 -3.39
C ALA A 24 3.08 10.01 -3.40
N VAL A 25 3.80 8.89 -3.41
CA VAL A 25 3.22 7.59 -3.08
C VAL A 25 2.66 7.77 -1.67
N GLN A 26 1.32 7.75 -1.57
CA GLN A 26 0.62 7.73 -0.29
C GLN A 26 0.86 6.38 0.37
N ALA A 27 2.09 6.15 0.83
CA ALA A 27 2.44 5.00 1.62
C ALA A 27 1.64 5.08 2.93
N SER A 28 0.82 4.06 3.18
CA SER A 28 0.14 3.91 4.46
C SER A 28 1.16 3.96 5.60
N LYS A 29 0.86 4.75 6.63
CA LYS A 29 1.78 5.06 7.73
C LYS A 29 1.32 4.34 8.98
N ILE A 30 2.17 3.54 9.61
CA ILE A 30 1.88 2.80 10.84
C ILE A 30 2.70 3.43 12.00
N VAL A 31 2.39 4.66 12.43
CA VAL A 31 3.15 5.30 13.54
C VAL A 31 2.68 4.78 14.89
N GLY A 32 3.60 4.20 15.68
CA GLY A 32 3.28 3.65 17.00
C GLY A 32 2.67 2.24 16.96
N GLY A 33 2.77 1.55 15.82
CA GLY A 33 2.46 0.12 15.73
C GLY A 33 3.53 -0.77 16.36
N HIS A 34 3.26 -2.07 16.33
CA HIS A 34 4.17 -3.13 16.76
C HIS A 34 4.16 -4.26 15.75
N GLU A 35 5.15 -5.15 15.83
CA GLU A 35 5.19 -6.33 14.96
C GLU A 35 3.97 -7.21 15.20
N ALA A 36 3.28 -7.55 14.10
CA ALA A 36 2.20 -8.52 14.14
C ALA A 36 2.77 -9.92 14.43
N ARG A 37 2.02 -10.76 15.14
CA ARG A 37 2.45 -12.17 15.28
C ARG A 37 2.58 -12.80 13.87
N PRO A 38 3.64 -13.58 13.58
CA PRO A 38 3.82 -14.21 12.27
C PRO A 38 2.56 -14.92 11.77
N HIS A 39 2.18 -14.59 10.53
CA HIS A 39 1.00 -15.13 9.83
C HIS A 39 -0.35 -14.96 10.55
N SER A 40 -0.45 -14.07 11.54
CA SER A 40 -1.69 -13.82 12.28
C SER A 40 -2.73 -12.97 11.52
N ARG A 41 -2.35 -12.45 10.35
CA ARG A 41 -3.20 -11.66 9.44
C ARG A 41 -3.25 -12.34 8.06
N PRO A 42 -3.89 -13.52 7.96
CA PRO A 42 -3.75 -14.43 6.82
C PRO A 42 -4.39 -13.92 5.52
N TYR A 43 -5.13 -12.82 5.58
CA TYR A 43 -5.78 -12.18 4.44
C TYR A 43 -4.95 -11.02 3.86
N VAL A 44 -3.83 -10.62 4.48
CA VAL A 44 -3.01 -9.51 4.00
C VAL A 44 -2.24 -9.94 2.75
N ALA A 45 -2.29 -9.10 1.72
CA ALA A 45 -1.54 -9.26 0.50
C ALA A 45 -0.46 -8.16 0.38
N SER A 46 0.70 -8.54 -0.15
CA SER A 46 1.73 -7.61 -0.59
C SER A 46 1.71 -7.52 -2.11
N LEU A 47 1.54 -6.32 -2.66
CA LEU A 47 1.76 -6.05 -4.08
C LEU A 47 3.24 -5.68 -4.27
N GLN A 48 3.92 -6.41 -5.15
CA GLN A 48 5.36 -6.27 -5.42
C GLN A 48 5.61 -6.06 -6.92
N LEU A 49 6.66 -5.32 -7.27
CA LEU A 49 7.12 -5.27 -8.66
C LEU A 49 7.81 -6.58 -9.01
N SER A 50 7.34 -7.24 -10.07
CA SER A 50 7.72 -8.62 -10.40
C SER A 50 9.23 -8.80 -10.68
N ARG A 51 9.92 -7.72 -11.09
CA ARG A 51 11.36 -7.74 -11.36
C ARG A 51 12.22 -7.73 -10.11
N PHE A 52 11.66 -7.35 -8.96
CA PHE A 52 12.41 -7.15 -7.72
C PHE A 52 11.69 -7.85 -6.56
N PRO A 53 12.05 -9.10 -6.22
CA PRO A 53 11.48 -9.79 -5.07
C PRO A 53 11.61 -8.94 -3.79
N GLY A 54 10.54 -8.86 -2.99
CA GLY A 54 10.52 -8.04 -1.78
C GLY A 54 10.26 -6.54 -2.03
N SER A 55 10.09 -6.10 -3.28
CA SER A 55 9.75 -4.71 -3.64
C SER A 55 8.28 -4.35 -3.37
N HIS A 56 7.87 -4.49 -2.12
CA HIS A 56 6.56 -4.06 -1.67
C HIS A 56 6.34 -2.57 -1.98
N PHE A 57 5.22 -2.25 -2.65
CA PHE A 57 4.82 -0.87 -2.91
C PHE A 57 3.40 -0.56 -2.43
N CYS A 58 2.54 -1.58 -2.34
CA CYS A 58 1.17 -1.45 -1.86
C CYS A 58 0.71 -2.70 -1.10
N GLY A 59 -0.24 -2.52 -0.20
CA GLY A 59 -0.97 -3.61 0.44
C GLY A 59 -2.21 -4.01 -0.35
N GLY A 60 -2.80 -5.14 0.01
CA GLY A 60 -4.11 -5.59 -0.43
C GLY A 60 -4.73 -6.56 0.57
N THR A 61 -5.96 -6.99 0.31
CA THR A 61 -6.70 -7.95 1.15
C THR A 61 -7.30 -9.05 0.29
N LEU A 62 -7.02 -10.31 0.60
CA LEU A 62 -7.70 -11.44 -0.02
C LEU A 62 -9.15 -11.50 0.47
N ILE A 63 -10.11 -11.28 -0.41
CA ILE A 63 -11.55 -11.28 -0.07
C ILE A 63 -12.30 -12.47 -0.67
N HIS A 64 -11.64 -13.16 -1.60
CA HIS A 64 -12.08 -14.42 -2.21
C HIS A 64 -10.83 -15.19 -2.61
N PRO A 65 -10.83 -16.54 -2.70
CA PRO A 65 -9.65 -17.32 -3.07
C PRO A 65 -8.97 -16.92 -4.38
N ARG A 66 -9.64 -16.15 -5.23
CA ARG A 66 -9.11 -15.64 -6.50
C ARG A 66 -9.17 -14.12 -6.65
N PHE A 67 -9.57 -13.38 -5.61
CA PHE A 67 -9.67 -11.93 -5.68
C PHE A 67 -9.04 -11.23 -4.49
N VAL A 68 -8.18 -10.27 -4.80
CA VAL A 68 -7.56 -9.35 -3.85
C VAL A 68 -8.14 -7.96 -4.06
N LEU A 69 -8.63 -7.35 -2.99
CA LEU A 69 -9.05 -5.96 -2.91
C LEU A 69 -7.85 -5.08 -2.58
N THR A 70 -7.66 -3.98 -3.30
CA THR A 70 -6.61 -2.98 -3.08
C THR A 70 -7.15 -1.58 -3.38
N ALA A 71 -6.34 -0.55 -3.16
CA ALA A 71 -6.64 0.80 -3.63
C ALA A 71 -6.37 0.93 -5.15
N ALA A 72 -7.15 1.76 -5.84
CA ALA A 72 -6.99 2.03 -7.26
C ALA A 72 -5.72 2.84 -7.55
N HIS A 73 -5.37 3.77 -6.67
CA HIS A 73 -4.15 4.57 -6.80
C HIS A 73 -2.87 3.70 -6.85
N CYS A 74 -2.91 2.48 -6.28
CA CYS A 74 -1.76 1.57 -6.30
C CYS A 74 -1.31 1.18 -7.71
N LEU A 75 -2.23 1.13 -8.68
CA LEU A 75 -1.95 0.74 -10.07
C LEU A 75 -2.19 1.89 -11.07
N GLN A 76 -2.35 3.12 -10.60
CA GLN A 76 -2.57 4.28 -11.47
C GLN A 76 -1.42 4.47 -12.48
N ASP A 77 -0.17 4.38 -11.99
CA ASP A 77 1.03 4.59 -12.80
C ASP A 77 1.83 3.29 -13.03
N ILE A 78 1.26 2.13 -12.66
CA ILE A 78 1.92 0.83 -12.71
C ILE A 78 1.05 -0.14 -13.50
N SER A 79 1.58 -0.63 -14.63
CA SER A 79 0.95 -1.72 -15.38
C SER A 79 0.80 -2.96 -14.49
N TRP A 80 -0.44 -3.46 -14.37
CA TRP A 80 -0.76 -4.62 -13.52
C TRP A 80 -0.02 -5.90 -13.95
N GLN A 81 0.39 -6.01 -15.20
CA GLN A 81 1.22 -7.11 -15.72
C GLN A 81 2.61 -7.15 -15.07
N LEU A 82 3.08 -6.02 -14.52
CA LEU A 82 4.35 -5.92 -13.82
C LEU A 82 4.22 -6.25 -12.32
N VAL A 83 3.02 -6.58 -11.84
CA VAL A 83 2.74 -6.77 -10.42
C VAL A 83 2.60 -8.24 -10.06
N THR A 84 3.30 -8.62 -9.00
CA THR A 84 3.14 -9.91 -8.32
C THR A 84 2.41 -9.67 -7.01
N VAL A 85 1.33 -10.41 -6.79
CA VAL A 85 0.61 -10.45 -5.50
C VAL A 85 1.19 -11.58 -4.66
N VAL A 86 1.60 -11.28 -3.43
CA VAL A 86 2.13 -12.25 -2.48
C VAL A 86 1.19 -12.36 -1.28
N LEU A 87 0.66 -13.56 -1.04
CA LEU A 87 -0.13 -13.92 0.14
C LEU A 87 0.73 -14.73 1.11
N GLY A 88 0.36 -14.72 2.39
CA GLY A 88 1.02 -15.53 3.43
C GLY A 88 2.38 -15.00 3.88
N ALA A 89 2.81 -13.83 3.41
CA ALA A 89 4.06 -13.21 3.83
C ALA A 89 3.95 -12.62 5.26
N HIS A 90 4.99 -12.77 6.07
CA HIS A 90 5.21 -12.00 7.30
C HIS A 90 6.42 -11.08 7.14
N ASP A 91 7.54 -11.60 6.67
CA ASP A 91 8.77 -10.86 6.39
C ASP A 91 9.07 -10.78 4.89
N LEU A 92 9.04 -9.57 4.35
CA LEU A 92 9.21 -9.30 2.91
C LEU A 92 10.58 -9.69 2.34
N LEU A 93 11.60 -9.83 3.20
CA LEU A 93 12.96 -10.18 2.79
C LEU A 93 13.28 -11.66 3.00
N SER A 94 12.41 -12.38 3.69
CA SER A 94 12.58 -13.81 3.96
C SER A 94 11.83 -14.65 2.92
N SER A 95 12.45 -15.76 2.52
CA SER A 95 11.76 -16.79 1.72
C SER A 95 10.99 -17.70 2.65
N GLU A 96 9.71 -17.41 2.85
CA GLU A 96 8.82 -18.17 3.72
C GLU A 96 8.06 -19.23 2.90
N PRO A 97 8.05 -20.52 3.31
CA PRO A 97 7.35 -21.58 2.56
C PRO A 97 5.83 -21.38 2.49
N GLU A 98 5.27 -20.56 3.37
CA GLU A 98 3.85 -20.18 3.42
C GLU A 98 3.47 -19.19 2.30
N GLN A 99 4.46 -18.53 1.68
CA GLN A 99 4.21 -17.52 0.66
C GLN A 99 3.64 -18.12 -0.63
N GLN A 100 2.54 -17.54 -1.09
CA GLN A 100 1.96 -17.86 -2.39
C GLN A 100 2.03 -16.63 -3.29
N LYS A 101 2.69 -16.77 -4.45
CA LYS A 101 2.89 -15.69 -5.43
C LYS A 101 1.97 -15.85 -6.62
N PHE A 102 1.33 -14.77 -7.05
CA PHE A 102 0.34 -14.75 -8.12
C PHE A 102 0.62 -13.62 -9.10
N THR A 103 0.44 -13.89 -10.39
CA THR A 103 0.24 -12.83 -11.38
C THR A 103 -1.22 -12.45 -11.42
N ILE A 104 -1.50 -11.24 -11.89
CA ILE A 104 -2.86 -10.74 -12.09
C ILE A 104 -3.33 -11.18 -13.48
N SER A 105 -4.58 -11.60 -13.57
CA SER A 105 -5.23 -11.99 -14.84
C SER A 105 -6.19 -10.93 -15.36
N GLN A 106 -6.85 -10.21 -14.46
CA GLN A 106 -7.79 -9.15 -14.78
C GLN A 106 -7.88 -8.16 -13.61
N VAL A 107 -8.24 -6.92 -13.95
CA VAL A 107 -8.45 -5.83 -13.00
C VAL A 107 -9.88 -5.30 -13.18
N PHE A 108 -10.59 -5.06 -12.08
CA PHE A 108 -11.92 -4.46 -12.07
C PHE A 108 -11.89 -3.19 -11.22
N GLN A 109 -12.33 -2.09 -11.80
CA GLN A 109 -12.37 -0.77 -11.17
C GLN A 109 -13.80 -0.25 -11.13
N ASN A 110 -14.07 0.69 -10.24
CA ASN A 110 -15.37 1.34 -10.12
C ASN A 110 -15.22 2.87 -10.15
N ASN A 111 -15.02 3.44 -11.35
CA ASN A 111 -14.98 4.90 -11.54
C ASN A 111 -14.06 5.65 -10.55
N TYR A 112 -12.81 5.19 -10.41
CA TYR A 112 -11.81 5.89 -9.60
C TYR A 112 -11.56 7.29 -10.16
N ASN A 113 -11.71 8.31 -9.31
CA ASN A 113 -11.36 9.69 -9.62
C ASN A 113 -10.04 10.06 -8.90
N PRO A 114 -8.90 10.17 -9.62
CA PRO A 114 -7.61 10.48 -9.01
C PRO A 114 -7.49 11.93 -8.50
N GLU A 115 -8.26 12.88 -9.05
CA GLU A 115 -8.22 14.27 -8.61
C GLU A 115 -8.83 14.44 -7.21
N GLU A 116 -9.92 13.71 -6.96
CA GLU A 116 -10.67 13.78 -5.70
C GLU A 116 -10.36 12.62 -4.75
N ASN A 117 -9.63 11.59 -5.22
CA ASN A 117 -9.45 10.29 -4.56
C ASN A 117 -10.77 9.62 -4.16
N LEU A 118 -11.78 9.71 -5.04
CA LEU A 118 -13.06 9.03 -4.85
C LEU A 118 -13.06 7.67 -5.52
N ASN A 119 -13.78 6.72 -4.92
CA ASN A 119 -13.82 5.32 -5.34
C ASN A 119 -12.43 4.70 -5.50
N ASP A 120 -11.54 4.98 -4.55
CA ASP A 120 -10.17 4.44 -4.51
C ASP A 120 -10.16 2.97 -4.10
N VAL A 121 -10.76 2.13 -4.93
CA VAL A 121 -10.95 0.70 -4.71
C VAL A 121 -10.78 -0.05 -6.04
N LEU A 122 -10.06 -1.16 -5.98
CA LEU A 122 -9.68 -1.96 -7.13
C LEU A 122 -9.68 -3.44 -6.78
N LEU A 123 -10.24 -4.25 -7.67
CA LEU A 123 -10.28 -5.69 -7.51
C LEU A 123 -9.32 -6.36 -8.50
N LEU A 124 -8.41 -7.17 -7.97
CA LEU A 124 -7.43 -7.92 -8.73
C LEU A 124 -7.83 -9.38 -8.79
N GLN A 125 -8.05 -9.92 -9.99
CA GLN A 125 -8.27 -11.34 -10.19
C GLN A 125 -6.94 -12.08 -10.36
N LEU A 126 -6.67 -13.03 -9.47
CA LEU A 126 -5.45 -13.83 -9.48
C LEU A 126 -5.47 -14.85 -10.62
N ASN A 127 -4.30 -15.13 -11.20
CA ASN A 127 -4.17 -16.09 -12.30
C ASN A 127 -4.67 -17.51 -11.95
N ARG A 128 -4.59 -17.88 -10.67
CA ARG A 128 -5.10 -19.14 -10.09
C ARG A 128 -5.69 -18.91 -8.70
N THR A 129 -6.44 -19.87 -8.22
CA THR A 129 -6.99 -19.89 -6.87
C THR A 129 -5.88 -20.06 -5.83
N ALA A 130 -5.94 -19.30 -4.73
CA ALA A 130 -5.07 -19.45 -3.59
C ALA A 130 -5.43 -20.69 -2.76
N SER A 131 -4.41 -21.39 -2.28
CA SER A 131 -4.60 -22.51 -1.36
C SER A 131 -4.85 -21.94 0.04
N LEU A 132 -6.09 -22.04 0.51
CA LEU A 132 -6.45 -21.53 1.84
C LEU A 132 -5.90 -22.45 2.95
N GLY A 133 -5.58 -21.85 4.08
CA GLY A 133 -5.03 -22.51 5.26
C GLY A 133 -4.95 -21.55 6.44
N LYS A 134 -4.08 -21.86 7.40
CA LYS A 134 -3.90 -21.05 8.59
C LYS A 134 -3.19 -19.72 8.29
N GLU A 135 -2.31 -19.71 7.28
CA GLU A 135 -1.45 -18.58 6.92
C GLU A 135 -1.97 -17.80 5.71
N VAL A 136 -2.92 -18.35 4.95
CA VAL A 136 -3.62 -17.70 3.84
C VAL A 136 -5.12 -17.93 3.96
N ALA A 137 -5.91 -16.89 4.22
CA ALA A 137 -7.35 -16.97 4.40
C ALA A 137 -8.05 -15.74 3.82
N VAL A 138 -9.35 -15.83 3.60
CA VAL A 138 -10.16 -14.71 3.09
C VAL A 138 -10.64 -13.82 4.24
N ALA A 139 -10.62 -12.51 4.05
CA ALA A 139 -11.27 -11.55 4.92
C ALA A 139 -12.78 -11.51 4.64
N SER A 140 -13.57 -11.29 5.69
CA SER A 140 -15.00 -10.97 5.54
C SER A 140 -15.16 -9.51 5.14
N LEU A 141 -16.08 -9.24 4.21
CA LEU A 141 -16.49 -7.89 3.86
C LEU A 141 -17.60 -7.40 4.78
N PRO A 142 -17.70 -6.09 5.04
CA PRO A 142 -18.85 -5.52 5.73
C PRO A 142 -20.13 -5.71 4.90
N GLN A 143 -21.28 -5.57 5.56
CA GLN A 143 -22.55 -5.52 4.84
C GLN A 143 -22.64 -4.24 4.00
N GLN A 144 -23.44 -4.30 2.93
CA GLN A 144 -23.76 -3.14 2.11
C GLN A 144 -24.29 -2.00 3.00
N ASP A 145 -23.77 -0.80 2.80
CA ASP A 145 -24.14 0.42 3.53
C ASP A 145 -23.93 0.36 5.06
N GLN A 146 -23.14 -0.60 5.53
CA GLN A 146 -22.75 -0.68 6.94
C GLN A 146 -21.86 0.52 7.30
N THR A 147 -22.32 1.31 8.27
CA THR A 147 -21.57 2.44 8.81
C THR A 147 -20.77 2.04 10.06
N LEU A 148 -19.66 2.74 10.30
CA LEU A 148 -18.87 2.61 11.51
C LEU A 148 -19.09 3.86 12.37
N SER A 149 -19.43 3.65 13.64
CA SER A 149 -19.61 4.75 14.59
C SER A 149 -18.28 5.34 15.01
N GLN A 150 -18.28 6.64 15.30
CA GLN A 150 -17.14 7.32 15.94
C GLN A 150 -16.73 6.58 17.22
N GLY A 151 -15.42 6.41 17.43
CA GLY A 151 -14.90 5.69 18.58
C GLY A 151 -14.74 4.18 18.36
N THR A 152 -15.22 3.63 17.24
CA THR A 152 -14.99 2.22 16.90
C THR A 152 -13.49 1.93 16.83
N GLN A 153 -13.05 0.89 17.53
CA GLN A 153 -11.67 0.44 17.52
C GLN A 153 -11.43 -0.46 16.31
N CYS A 154 -10.39 -0.16 15.54
CA CYS A 154 -9.98 -0.92 14.37
C CYS A 154 -8.48 -1.23 14.43
N LEU A 155 -8.04 -2.15 13.58
CA LEU A 155 -6.64 -2.50 13.44
C LEU A 155 -6.16 -2.13 12.02
N ALA A 156 -5.17 -1.27 11.93
CA ALA A 156 -4.43 -1.02 10.71
C ALA A 156 -3.22 -1.96 10.66
N MET A 157 -2.87 -2.47 9.48
CA MET A 157 -1.73 -3.37 9.30
C MET A 157 -1.04 -3.16 7.95
N GLY A 158 0.24 -3.49 7.87
CA GLY A 158 1.01 -3.44 6.63
C GLY A 158 2.51 -3.33 6.84
N TRP A 159 3.23 -3.20 5.72
CA TRP A 159 4.68 -2.97 5.68
C TRP A 159 5.04 -1.51 5.34
N GLY A 160 4.08 -0.61 5.54
CA GLY A 160 4.24 0.83 5.33
C GLY A 160 5.06 1.51 6.45
N ARG A 161 5.55 2.73 6.19
CA ARG A 161 6.50 3.40 7.08
C ARG A 161 5.96 3.60 8.50
N LEU A 162 6.81 3.36 9.49
CA LEU A 162 6.51 3.54 10.93
C LEU A 162 6.61 5.00 11.43
N GLY A 163 6.77 5.97 10.54
CA GLY A 163 7.10 7.36 10.86
C GLY A 163 7.39 8.19 9.61
N THR A 164 7.47 9.52 9.73
CA THR A 164 7.78 10.41 8.58
C THR A 164 9.18 10.15 8.02
N GLN A 165 10.12 9.72 8.86
CA GLN A 165 11.52 9.47 8.50
C GLN A 165 11.97 8.02 8.79
N ALA A 166 11.04 7.14 9.21
CA ALA A 166 11.38 5.76 9.52
C ALA A 166 11.48 4.94 8.22
N PRO A 167 12.41 3.95 8.16
CA PRO A 167 12.42 2.99 7.06
C PRO A 167 11.11 2.20 7.03
N THR A 168 10.77 1.67 5.86
CA THR A 168 9.69 0.69 5.72
C THR A 168 10.07 -0.59 6.47
N PRO A 169 9.23 -1.09 7.38
CA PRO A 169 9.51 -2.31 8.11
C PRO A 169 9.49 -3.52 7.17
N ARG A 170 10.44 -4.45 7.36
CA ARG A 170 10.47 -5.72 6.63
C ARG A 170 9.40 -6.70 7.12
N VAL A 171 9.10 -6.68 8.41
CA VAL A 171 8.12 -7.53 9.09
C VAL A 171 6.78 -6.81 9.19
N LEU A 172 5.68 -7.57 9.08
CA LEU A 172 4.34 -7.02 9.12
C LEU A 172 4.10 -6.29 10.45
N GLN A 173 3.57 -5.08 10.37
CA GLN A 173 3.24 -4.27 11.53
C GLN A 173 1.72 -4.16 11.68
N GLU A 174 1.28 -3.93 12.92
CA GLU A 174 -0.11 -3.61 13.22
C GLU A 174 -0.26 -2.53 14.28
N LEU A 175 -1.37 -1.81 14.23
CA LEU A 175 -1.63 -0.64 15.05
C LEU A 175 -3.12 -0.48 15.31
N ASN A 176 -3.46 -0.29 16.58
CA ASN A 176 -4.81 0.08 16.98
C ASN A 176 -5.09 1.51 16.56
N VAL A 177 -6.22 1.70 15.88
CA VAL A 177 -6.71 2.99 15.42
C VAL A 177 -8.18 3.14 15.81
N THR A 178 -8.66 4.38 15.84
CA THR A 178 -10.04 4.69 16.24
C THR A 178 -10.74 5.47 15.15
N VAL A 179 -11.94 5.03 14.77
CA VAL A 179 -12.77 5.71 13.77
C VAL A 179 -13.13 7.12 14.23
N VAL A 180 -13.01 8.09 13.32
CA VAL A 180 -13.38 9.49 13.52
C VAL A 180 -14.17 10.06 12.37
N THR A 181 -15.03 10.99 12.72
CA THR A 181 -15.91 11.74 11.81
C THR A 181 -15.39 13.16 11.56
N PHE A 182 -14.66 13.76 12.52
CA PHE A 182 -14.06 15.07 12.34
C PHE A 182 -12.88 15.01 11.37
N LEU A 183 -12.70 16.06 10.55
CA LEU A 183 -11.66 16.15 9.51
C LEU A 183 -11.67 14.97 8.51
N CYS A 184 -12.81 14.30 8.39
CA CYS A 184 -13.04 13.21 7.44
C CYS A 184 -14.06 13.63 6.39
N ARG A 185 -13.80 13.28 5.12
CA ARG A 185 -14.79 13.47 4.04
C ARG A 185 -15.91 12.45 4.19
N GLU A 186 -17.15 12.84 3.87
CA GLU A 186 -18.34 12.00 4.05
C GLU A 186 -18.27 10.63 3.34
N HIS A 187 -17.54 10.54 2.23
CA HIS A 187 -17.39 9.30 1.45
C HIS A 187 -16.27 8.37 1.95
N ASN A 188 -15.57 8.72 3.04
CA ASN A 188 -14.46 7.95 3.58
C ASN A 188 -14.71 7.51 5.02
N VAL A 189 -14.06 6.40 5.40
CA VAL A 189 -13.84 6.07 6.82
C VAL A 189 -12.44 6.54 7.18
N CYS A 190 -12.35 7.44 8.15
CA CYS A 190 -11.08 7.94 8.65
C CYS A 190 -10.80 7.40 10.05
N THR A 191 -9.53 7.18 10.34
CA THR A 191 -9.09 6.69 11.64
C THR A 191 -7.96 7.54 12.19
N LEU A 192 -7.92 7.71 13.50
CA LEU A 192 -6.85 8.40 14.22
C LEU A 192 -6.11 7.42 15.14
N VAL A 193 -4.86 7.73 15.46
CA VAL A 193 -4.13 7.06 16.55
C VAL A 193 -4.22 7.97 17.78
N PRO A 194 -4.93 7.56 18.85
CA PRO A 194 -4.97 8.35 20.07
C PRO A 194 -3.54 8.47 20.62
N ARG A 195 -2.97 9.68 20.63
CA ARG A 195 -1.68 9.89 21.30
C ARG A 195 -1.91 9.69 22.80
N ARG A 196 -1.15 8.79 23.43
CA ARG A 196 -0.98 8.76 24.88
C ARG A 196 -0.10 9.94 25.32
N ALA A 197 -0.62 11.16 25.19
CA ALA A 197 -0.10 12.38 25.80
C ALA A 197 -1.11 13.52 25.55
N ALA A 198 -2.31 13.40 26.11
CA ALA A 198 -3.14 14.57 26.35
C ALA A 198 -2.78 15.08 27.75
N GLY A 199 -2.20 16.27 27.82
CA GLY A 199 -2.05 17.01 29.07
C GLY A 199 -3.41 17.42 29.64
N ILE A 200 -3.41 17.89 30.88
CA ILE A 200 -4.60 18.30 31.64
C ILE A 200 -5.24 19.50 30.92
N CYS A 201 -6.50 19.36 30.50
CA CYS A 201 -7.36 20.51 30.19
C CYS A 201 -7.87 21.10 31.50
N PHE A 202 -7.36 22.27 31.89
CA PHE A 202 -8.03 23.09 32.89
C PHE A 202 -9.11 23.91 32.17
N LEU A 203 -10.37 23.65 32.50
CA LEU A 203 -11.43 24.63 32.30
C LEU A 203 -11.30 25.61 33.46
N GLY A 204 -10.76 26.78 33.19
CA GLY A 204 -10.80 27.90 34.13
C GLY A 204 -12.16 28.60 34.02
N ASP A 205 -12.75 28.92 35.17
CA ASP A 205 -13.99 29.68 35.34
C ASP A 205 -13.94 31.08 34.68
#